data_AF-A0A659QY15-F1
#
_entry.id   AF-A0A659QY15-F1
#
_cell.length_a   1.000
_cell.length_b   1.000
_cell.length_c   1.000
_cell.angle_alpha   90.00
_cell.angle_beta   90.00
_cell.angle_gamma   90.00
#
_symmetry.space_group_name_H-M   'P 1'
#
loop_
_entity.id
_entity.type
_entity.pdbx_description
1 polymer ?
#
loop_
_entity_poly.entity_id
_entity_poly.type
_entity_poly.pdbx_seq_one_letter_code
_entity_poly.pdbx_strand_id
1 'polypeptide(L)' 'MGKFKFPTAYTILFILIALVAVMTWIVPAGKYQMAMNATLGKEVPVAGTYAPVDAHPQGITAVLLAPIDGLYNHETYT' A
#
# COMPACT_ATOMS: atom_id res chain seq x y z
N MET A 1 6.75 41.94 -3.11
CA MET A 1 7.03 40.79 -2.23
C MET A 1 5.76 39.98 -2.02
N GLY A 2 5.66 38.79 -2.63
CA GLY A 2 4.54 37.88 -2.40
C GLY A 2 4.57 37.36 -0.97
N LYS A 3 3.48 37.58 -0.23
CA LYS A 3 3.31 37.06 1.12
C LYS A 3 3.17 35.54 1.02
N PHE A 4 4.22 34.79 1.31
CA PHE A 4 4.15 33.33 1.41
C PHE A 4 3.23 33.00 2.59
N LYS A 5 1.96 32.75 2.30
CA LYS A 5 0.99 32.33 3.32
C LYS A 5 1.25 30.87 3.61
N PHE A 6 1.32 30.54 4.89
CA PHE A 6 1.43 29.15 5.30
C PHE A 6 0.23 28.37 4.74
N PRO A 7 0.46 27.27 4.01
CA PRO A 7 -0.62 26.49 3.40
C PRO A 7 -1.55 25.93 4.47
N THR A 8 -2.82 25.74 4.12
CA THR A 8 -3.79 25.12 5.01
C THR A 8 -3.45 23.63 5.21
N ALA A 9 -3.98 23.03 6.28
CA ALA A 9 -3.79 21.61 6.55
C ALA A 9 -4.17 20.72 5.36
N TYR A 10 -5.27 21.04 4.66
CA TYR A 10 -5.72 20.30 3.48
C TYR A 10 -4.72 20.35 2.32
N THR A 11 -4.11 21.52 2.07
CA THR A 11 -3.10 21.66 1.01
C THR A 11 -1.83 20.89 1.33
N ILE A 12 -1.37 20.94 2.58
CA ILE A 12 -0.19 20.16 3.03
C ILE A 12 -0.48 18.66 2.88
N LEU A 13 -1.64 18.22 3.35
CA LEU A 13 -2.06 16.81 3.23
C LEU A 13 -2.08 16.37 1.77
N PHE A 14 -2.64 17.17 0.87
CA PHE A 14 -2.67 16.87 -0.56
C PHE A 14 -1.27 16.75 -1.16
N ILE A 15 -0.37 17.67 -0.82
CA ILE A 15 1.04 17.63 -1.26
C ILE A 15 1.73 16.36 -0.75
N LEU A 16 1.53 16.00 0.52
CA LEU A 16 2.09 14.79 1.10
C LEU A 16 1.57 13.52 0.40
N ILE A 17 0.27 13.43 0.11
CA ILE A 17 -0.31 12.31 -0.63
C ILE A 17 0.32 12.21 -2.02
N ALA A 18 0.42 13.32 -2.75
CA ALA A 18 1.04 13.34 -4.07
C ALA A 18 2.52 12.90 -4.02
N LEU A 19 3.26 13.37 -3.02
CA LEU A 19 4.68 13.02 -2.81
C LEU A 19 4.84 11.52 -2.50
N VAL A 20 4.05 10.99 -1.56
CA VAL A 20 4.09 9.57 -1.20
C VAL A 20 3.68 8.70 -2.38
N ALA A 21 2.64 9.09 -3.14
CA ALA A 21 2.24 8.39 -4.35
C ALA A 21 3.40 8.32 -5.36
N VAL A 22 4.07 9.44 -5.66
CA VAL A 22 5.26 9.46 -6.54
C VAL A 22 6.39 8.56 -5.98
N MET A 23 6.58 8.55 -4.67
CA MET A 23 7.58 7.72 -4.02
C MET A 23 7.31 6.21 -4.19
N THR A 24 6.06 5.79 -4.42
CA THR A 24 5.74 4.36 -4.66
C THR A 24 6.34 3.80 -5.95
N TRP A 25 6.71 4.63 -6.92
CA TRP A 25 7.44 4.19 -8.12
C TRP A 25 8.93 3.96 -7.88
N ILE A 26 9.49 4.53 -6.81
CA ILE A 26 10.91 4.46 -6.47
C ILE A 26 11.17 3.41 -5.37
N VAL A 27 10.25 3.31 -4.41
CA VAL A 27 10.36 2.40 -3.27
C VAL A 27 9.57 1.13 -3.57
N PRO A 28 10.23 -0.01 -3.87
CA PRO A 28 9.53 -1.26 -4.11
C PRO A 28 8.83 -1.72 -2.83
N ALA A 29 7.65 -2.31 -3.01
CA ALA A 29 7.00 -3.01 -1.91
C ALA A 29 7.83 -4.25 -1.54
N GLY A 30 7.77 -4.68 -0.30
CA GLY A 30 8.37 -5.96 0.11
C GLY A 30 7.34 -6.84 0.78
N LYS A 31 7.51 -8.16 0.65
CA LYS A 31 6.68 -9.16 1.31
C LYS A 31 7.57 -10.17 2.03
N TYR A 32 7.03 -10.72 3.11
CA TYR A 32 7.62 -11.87 3.81
C TYR A 32 7.09 -13.16 3.21
N GLN A 33 7.90 -14.21 3.20
CA GLN A 33 7.42 -15.53 2.83
C GLN A 33 6.49 -16.06 3.92
N MET A 34 5.34 -16.59 3.53
CA MET A 34 4.39 -17.22 4.44
C MET A 34 4.67 -18.72 4.48
N ALA A 35 4.70 -19.30 5.68
CA ALA A 35 4.85 -20.73 5.86
C ALA A 35 3.84 -21.26 6.88
N MET A 36 3.34 -22.47 6.65
CA MET A 36 2.41 -23.15 7.55
C MET A 36 3.09 -23.40 8.91
N ASN A 37 2.54 -22.81 9.97
CA ASN A 37 2.99 -23.09 11.32
C ASN A 37 2.15 -24.21 11.92
N ALA A 38 2.72 -25.40 12.07
CA ALA A 38 2.04 -26.57 12.61
C ALA A 38 1.54 -26.39 14.06
N THR A 39 2.11 -25.46 14.82
CA THR A 39 1.69 -25.17 16.20
C THR A 39 0.51 -24.20 16.25
N LEU A 40 0.41 -23.28 15.30
CA LEU A 40 -0.69 -22.29 15.22
C LEU A 40 -1.79 -22.69 14.22
N GLY A 41 -1.58 -23.73 13.41
CA GLY A 41 -2.54 -24.20 12.41
C GLY A 41 -2.84 -23.20 11.29
N LYS A 42 -1.94 -22.23 11.06
CA LYS A 42 -2.12 -21.18 10.05
C LYS A 42 -0.79 -20.76 9.44
N GLU A 43 -0.86 -20.13 8.27
CA GLU A 43 0.29 -19.51 7.64
C GLU A 43 0.76 -18.29 8.44
N VAL A 44 2.06 -18.22 8.71
CA VAL A 44 2.71 -17.09 9.40
C VAL A 44 3.89 -16.57 8.59
N PRO A 45 4.18 -15.27 8.65
CA PRO A 45 5.34 -14.71 7.98
C PRO A 45 6.63 -15.24 8.63
N VAL A 46 7.56 -15.72 7.80
CA VAL A 46 8.85 -16.24 8.24
C VAL A 46 9.81 -15.07 8.49
N ALA A 47 10.29 -14.94 9.72
CA ALA A 47 11.23 -13.89 10.09
C ALA A 47 12.52 -13.96 9.24
N GLY A 48 13.03 -12.80 8.81
CA GLY A 48 14.25 -12.71 8.00
C GLY A 48 14.07 -13.00 6.50
N THR A 49 12.86 -13.35 6.04
CA THR A 49 12.56 -13.62 4.62
C THR A 49 11.99 -12.41 3.87
N TYR A 50 12.26 -11.19 4.36
CA TYR A 50 11.85 -9.98 3.67
C TYR A 50 12.51 -9.93 2.29
N ALA A 51 11.70 -9.92 1.23
CA ALA A 51 12.16 -9.76 -0.13
C ALA A 51 11.40 -8.61 -0.81
N PRO A 52 12.07 -7.76 -1.60
CA PRO A 52 11.39 -6.82 -2.47
C PRO A 52 10.55 -7.60 -3.48
N VAL A 53 9.34 -7.11 -3.73
CA VAL A 53 8.40 -7.64 -4.71
C VAL A 53 8.26 -6.61 -5.82
N ASP A 54 8.03 -7.09 -7.03
CA ASP A 54 7.81 -6.24 -8.18
C ASP A 54 6.68 -5.24 -7.89
N ALA A 55 6.93 -3.98 -8.23
CA ALA A 55 5.96 -2.92 -8.06
C ALA A 55 4.72 -3.24 -8.90
N HIS A 56 3.58 -3.41 -8.23
CA HIS A 56 2.30 -3.64 -8.88
C HIS A 56 1.42 -2.39 -8.72
N PRO A 57 1.60 -1.35 -9.58
CA PRO A 57 0.78 -0.16 -9.51
C PRO A 57 -0.68 -0.53 -9.75
N GLN A 58 -1.56 -0.25 -8.78
CA GLN A 58 -3.00 -0.46 -8.98
C GLN A 58 -3.52 0.52 -10.04
N GLY A 59 -4.15 -0.01 -11.09
CA GLY A 59 -4.75 0.80 -12.15
C GLY A 59 -5.86 1.71 -11.61
N ILE A 60 -6.12 2.82 -12.29
CA ILE A 60 -7.13 3.83 -11.88
C ILE A 60 -8.49 3.19 -11.60
N THR A 61 -8.89 2.21 -12.42
CA THR A 61 -10.14 1.46 -12.25
C THR A 61 -10.15 0.63 -10.98
N ALA A 62 -9.03 -0.04 -10.65
CA ALA A 62 -8.88 -0.79 -9.41
C ALA A 62 -8.93 0.13 -8.18
N VAL A 63 -8.32 1.33 -8.26
CA VAL A 63 -8.39 2.33 -7.18
C VAL A 63 -9.83 2.79 -6.93
N LEU A 64 -10.61 3.03 -7.98
CA LEU A 64 -12.02 3.44 -7.86
C LEU A 64 -12.92 2.33 -7.32
N LEU A 65 -12.62 1.07 -7.67
CA LEU A 65 -13.38 -0.10 -7.22
C LEU A 65 -12.94 -0.64 -5.86
N ALA A 66 -11.74 -0.30 -5.38
CA ALA A 66 -11.18 -0.80 -4.12
C ALA A 66 -12.10 -0.64 -2.89
N PRO A 67 -12.86 0.46 -2.70
CA PRO A 67 -13.78 0.58 -1.55
C PRO A 67 -14.95 -0.41 -1.64
N ILE A 68 -15.46 -0.64 -2.84
CA ILE A 68 -16.54 -1.60 -3.09
C ILE A 68 -15.99 -3.01 -2.85
N ASP A 69 -14.83 -3.32 -3.43
CA ASP A 69 -14.21 -4.63 -3.32
C ASP A 69 -13.81 -4.99 -1.87
N GLY A 70 -13.30 -4.02 -1.11
CA GLY A 70 -13.01 -4.19 0.32
C GLY A 70 -14.25 -4.42 1.19
N LEU A 71 -15.43 -3.98 0.76
CA LEU A 71 -16.71 -4.26 1.43
C LEU A 71 -17.32 -5.60 1.00
N TYR A 72 -17.06 -6.05 -0.22
CA TYR A 72 -17.60 -7.31 -0.78
C TYR A 72 -16.67 -8.52 -0.61
N ASN A 73 -15.40 -8.32 -0.22
CA ASN A 73 -14.42 -9.36 0.07
C ASN A 73 -14.29 -10.43 -1.04
N HIS A 74 -13.96 -10.02 -2.26
CA HIS A 74 -13.82 -10.94 -3.41
C HIS A 74 -12.56 -11.82 -3.35
N GLU A 75 -11.53 -11.46 -2.57
CA GLU A 75 -10.24 -12.15 -2.53
C GLU A 75 -10.08 -13.03 -1.27
N THR A 76 -11.11 -13.82 -0.94
CA THR A 76 -10.90 -14.98 -0.07
C THR A 76 -10.90 -16.22 -0.96
N TYR A 77 -9.72 -16.80 -1.14
CA TYR A 77 -9.45 -18.08 -1.81
C TYR A 77 -9.44 -18.07 -3.35
N THR A 78 -8.28 -17.78 -3.94
CA THR A 78 -7.71 -18.68 -4.96
C THR A 78 -6.19 -18.66 -4.89
#